data_AF-A0AB36XWC5-F1
#
_entry.id   AF-A0AB36XWC5-F1
#
_cell.length_a   1.000
_cell.length_b   1.000
_cell.length_c   1.000
_cell.angle_alpha   90.00
_cell.angle_beta   90.00
_cell.angle_gamma   90.00
#
_symmetry.space_group_name_H-M   'P 1'
#
loop_
_entity.id
_entity.type
_entity.pdbx_description
1 polymer ?
#
loop_
_entity_poly.entity_id
_entity_poly.type
_entity_poly.pdbx_seq_one_letter_code
_entity_poly.pdbx_strand_id
1 'polypeptide(L)'
;METLRNHVSHSGVAVHLVSNPDKWILNENKQASNLVFNIEIYALKERLADNSGFKPSVLKELPDKVDLKKAVRSYVGAISSIQDEVRKIITSAVESARSIIEGHLEMYAEINNGESFAVGAYSAAAHRLGKKPVILLLEWDDVRIGLLEKNQSISNMEKRHVSSALAQSD
;
A
#
# COMPACT_ATOMS: atom_id res chain seq x y z
N MET A 1 15.16 -1.81 -0.87
CA MET A 1 14.46 -0.54 -0.61
C MET A 1 14.21 -0.26 0.86
N GLU A 2 13.85 -1.25 1.69
CA GLU A 2 13.63 -1.06 3.13
C GLU A 2 14.78 -0.33 3.85
N THR A 3 16.03 -0.77 3.65
CA THR A 3 17.21 -0.11 4.23
C THR A 3 17.38 1.34 3.74
N LEU A 4 17.07 1.62 2.48
CA LEU A 4 17.14 2.97 1.92
C LEU A 4 16.04 3.88 2.48
N ARG A 5 14.83 3.36 2.64
CA ARG A 5 13.70 4.05 3.32
C ARG A 5 14.05 4.36 4.77
N ASN A 6 14.68 3.43 5.47
CA ASN A 6 15.12 3.63 6.85
C ASN A 6 16.26 4.65 6.93
N HIS A 7 17.21 4.62 6.00
CA HIS A 7 18.24 5.64 5.89
C HIS A 7 17.65 7.05 5.70
N VAL A 8 16.72 7.24 4.76
CA VAL A 8 16.03 8.53 4.55
C VAL A 8 15.35 9.02 5.83
N SER A 9 14.69 8.13 6.57
CA SER A 9 13.96 8.47 7.79
C SER A 9 14.87 9.03 8.91
N HIS A 10 16.16 8.67 8.92
CA HIS A 10 17.11 9.07 9.96
C HIS A 10 18.15 10.10 9.49
N SER A 11 18.46 10.11 8.19
CA SER A 11 19.58 10.88 7.62
C SER A 11 19.12 12.01 6.70
N GLY A 12 17.81 12.12 6.44
CA GLY A 12 17.16 13.28 5.80
C GLY A 12 17.31 13.40 4.28
N VAL A 13 18.31 12.76 3.65
CA VAL A 13 18.53 12.85 2.19
C VAL A 13 18.96 11.50 1.62
N ALA A 14 18.36 11.10 0.49
CA ALA A 14 18.85 10.00 -0.35
C ALA A 14 18.91 10.36 -1.85
N VAL A 15 18.49 11.57 -2.23
CA VAL A 15 18.64 12.07 -3.60
C VAL A 15 20.01 12.73 -3.68
N HIS A 16 20.91 12.15 -4.46
CA HIS A 16 22.28 12.62 -4.61
C HIS A 16 22.56 13.18 -6.00
N LEU A 17 21.81 12.71 -7.00
CA LEU A 17 21.93 13.14 -8.38
C LEU A 17 20.55 13.23 -9.02
N VAL A 18 20.31 14.32 -9.74
CA VAL A 18 19.15 14.51 -10.62
C VAL A 18 19.68 14.80 -12.01
N SER A 19 19.17 14.09 -13.02
CA SER A 19 19.47 14.32 -14.44
C SER A 19 18.19 14.45 -15.23
N ASN A 20 18.23 15.27 -16.28
CA ASN A 20 17.06 15.54 -17.13
C ASN A 20 17.36 15.16 -18.58
N PRO A 21 17.59 13.86 -18.90
CA PRO A 21 17.81 13.46 -20.27
C PRO A 21 16.60 13.72 -21.15
N ASP A 22 16.88 14.09 -22.39
CA ASP A 22 15.93 14.20 -23.48
C ASP A 22 16.23 13.14 -24.55
N LYS A 23 15.18 12.60 -25.17
CA LYS A 23 15.30 11.61 -26.23
C LYS A 23 14.21 11.78 -27.28
N TRP A 24 14.62 11.90 -28.54
CA TRP A 24 13.71 11.79 -29.67
C TRP A 24 13.18 10.35 -29.80
N ILE A 25 11.86 10.18 -29.71
CA ILE A 25 11.15 8.98 -30.13
C ILE A 25 11.00 9.03 -31.64
N LEU A 26 11.29 7.92 -32.29
CA LEU A 26 11.16 7.76 -33.74
C LEU A 26 9.86 7.01 -34.05
N ASN A 27 9.19 7.37 -35.14
CA ASN A 27 8.09 6.59 -35.70
C ASN A 27 8.62 5.35 -36.45
N GLU A 28 7.71 4.52 -36.99
CA GLU A 28 8.05 3.31 -37.76
C GLU A 28 8.97 3.60 -38.96
N ASN A 29 8.85 4.80 -39.54
CA ASN A 29 9.67 5.29 -40.65
C ASN A 29 11.01 5.91 -40.20
N LYS A 30 11.41 5.73 -38.93
CA LYS A 30 12.61 6.31 -38.31
C LYS A 30 12.67 7.84 -38.33
N GLN A 31 11.54 8.51 -38.50
CA GLN A 31 11.45 9.96 -38.40
C GLN A 31 11.13 10.36 -36.96
N ALA A 32 11.74 11.45 -36.50
CA ALA A 32 11.48 11.99 -35.17
C ALA A 32 10.00 12.40 -35.04
N SER A 33 9.30 11.79 -34.08
CA SER A 33 7.90 12.09 -33.80
C SER A 33 7.77 13.00 -32.58
N ASN A 34 8.36 12.59 -31.45
CA ASN A 34 8.21 13.29 -30.18
C ASN A 34 9.57 13.43 -29.48
N LEU A 35 9.85 14.58 -28.87
CA LEU A 35 10.95 14.75 -27.93
C LEU A 35 10.45 14.49 -26.52
N VAL A 36 10.99 13.47 -25.85
CA VAL A 36 10.61 13.10 -24.49
C VAL A 36 11.67 13.53 -23.51
N PHE A 37 11.25 14.30 -22.51
CA PHE A 37 12.05 14.65 -21.35
C PHE A 37 11.75 13.69 -20.20
N ASN A 38 12.79 13.20 -19.53
CA ASN A 38 12.64 12.36 -18.36
C ASN A 38 13.46 12.94 -17.21
N ILE A 39 12.90 13.00 -16.00
CA ILE A 39 13.63 13.41 -14.81
C ILE A 39 14.11 12.15 -14.11
N GLU A 40 15.39 11.86 -14.17
CA GLU A 40 16.01 10.75 -13.45
C GLU A 40 16.50 11.23 -12.08
N ILE A 41 16.26 10.40 -11.07
CA ILE A 41 16.57 10.73 -9.67
C ILE A 41 17.29 9.53 -9.09
N TYR A 42 18.53 9.75 -8.62
CA TYR A 42 19.42 8.69 -8.18
C TYR A 42 19.92 8.88 -6.74
N ALA A 43 20.08 7.76 -6.05
CA ALA A 43 20.97 7.65 -4.90
C ALA A 43 22.31 7.09 -5.35
N LEU A 44 23.39 7.79 -5.02
CA LEU A 44 24.76 7.33 -5.24
C LEU A 44 25.23 6.42 -4.10
N LYS A 45 25.79 5.27 -4.44
CA LYS A 45 26.31 4.27 -3.49
C LYS A 45 27.44 4.83 -2.62
N GLU A 46 28.35 5.60 -3.20
CA GLU A 46 29.45 6.26 -2.46
C GLU A 46 28.91 7.13 -1.32
N ARG A 47 27.88 7.94 -1.58
CA ARG A 47 27.25 8.82 -0.59
C ARG A 47 26.47 8.05 0.47
N LEU A 48 25.87 6.91 0.10
CA LEU A 48 25.24 6.01 1.07
C LEU A 48 26.28 5.32 1.96
N ALA A 49 27.48 5.07 1.44
CA ALA A 49 28.59 4.46 2.18
C ALA A 49 29.24 5.42 3.18
N ASP A 50 29.17 6.73 2.94
CA ASP A 50 29.61 7.76 3.91
C ASP A 50 28.79 7.71 5.22
N ASN A 51 27.60 7.10 5.19
CA ASN A 51 26.77 6.95 6.38
C ASN A 51 27.09 5.63 7.11
N SER A 52 27.71 5.75 8.29
CA SER A 52 28.08 4.62 9.14
C SER A 52 26.89 3.77 9.63
N GLY A 53 25.67 4.30 9.61
CA GLY A 53 24.44 3.60 9.96
C GLY A 53 23.83 2.78 8.82
N PHE A 54 24.34 2.92 7.58
CA PHE A 54 23.85 2.15 6.45
C PHE A 54 24.41 0.73 6.47
N LYS A 55 23.53 -0.29 6.35
CA LYS A 55 23.93 -1.70 6.44
C LYS A 55 24.98 -2.09 5.38
N PRO A 56 26.19 -2.55 5.77
CA PRO A 56 27.24 -2.89 4.82
C PRO A 56 26.91 -4.03 3.86
N SER A 57 26.12 -5.02 4.32
CA SER A 57 25.67 -6.13 3.46
C SER A 57 24.84 -5.64 2.28
N VAL A 58 23.96 -4.66 2.53
CA VAL A 58 23.09 -4.08 1.50
C VAL A 58 23.90 -3.21 0.54
N LEU A 59 24.88 -2.43 1.02
CA LEU A 59 25.77 -1.65 0.14
C LEU A 59 26.48 -2.51 -0.90
N LYS A 60 26.89 -3.74 -0.54
CA LYS A 60 27.57 -4.65 -1.48
C LYS A 60 26.67 -5.05 -2.65
N GLU A 61 25.37 -5.20 -2.42
CA GLU A 61 24.38 -5.59 -3.43
C GLU A 61 23.92 -4.41 -4.31
N LEU A 62 24.13 -3.16 -3.87
CA LEU A 62 23.68 -1.99 -4.61
C LEU A 62 24.59 -1.69 -5.83
N PRO A 63 24.00 -1.31 -6.98
CA PRO A 63 24.75 -0.68 -8.06
C PRO A 63 25.28 0.69 -7.64
N ASP A 64 26.23 1.24 -8.41
CA ASP A 64 26.82 2.55 -8.12
C ASP A 64 25.79 3.70 -8.11
N LYS A 65 24.80 3.60 -9.01
CA LYS A 65 23.64 4.50 -9.08
C LYS A 65 22.36 3.71 -8.93
N VAL A 66 21.57 4.06 -7.93
CA VAL A 66 20.24 3.46 -7.69
C VAL A 66 19.18 4.40 -8.22
N ASP A 67 18.42 3.99 -9.25
CA ASP A 67 17.26 4.73 -9.74
C ASP A 67 16.14 4.70 -8.69
N LEU A 68 15.90 5.84 -8.05
CA LEU A 68 14.93 5.96 -6.96
C LEU A 68 13.50 5.81 -7.44
N LYS A 69 13.16 6.27 -8.65
CA LYS A 69 11.80 6.14 -9.19
C LYS A 69 11.47 4.67 -9.40
N LYS A 70 12.37 3.93 -10.06
CA LYS A 70 12.18 2.50 -10.33
C LYS A 70 12.12 1.71 -9.03
N ALA A 71 13.03 2.00 -8.11
CA ALA A 71 13.11 1.28 -6.85
C ALA A 71 11.87 1.54 -5.95
N VAL A 72 11.41 2.80 -5.86
CA VAL A 72 10.18 3.15 -5.12
C VAL A 72 8.95 2.50 -5.75
N ARG A 73 8.79 2.55 -7.08
CA ARG A 73 7.65 1.91 -7.77
C ARG A 73 7.61 0.41 -7.51
N SER A 74 8.75 -0.27 -7.62
CA SER A 74 8.85 -1.71 -7.33
C SER A 74 8.53 -2.01 -5.87
N TYR A 75 9.01 -1.21 -4.93
CA TYR A 75 8.75 -1.39 -3.50
C TYR A 75 7.29 -1.16 -3.13
N VAL A 76 6.67 -0.08 -3.60
CA VAL A 76 5.23 0.19 -3.39
C VAL A 76 4.37 -0.89 -4.05
N GLY A 77 4.75 -1.34 -5.25
CA GLY A 77 4.09 -2.48 -5.90
C GLY A 77 4.16 -3.76 -5.05
N ALA A 78 5.31 -4.08 -4.48
CA ALA A 78 5.46 -5.24 -3.59
C ALA A 78 4.61 -5.12 -2.31
N ILE A 79 4.57 -3.93 -1.68
CA ILE A 79 3.69 -3.67 -0.53
C ILE A 79 2.22 -3.86 -0.93
N SER A 80 1.81 -3.30 -2.07
CA SER A 80 0.44 -3.44 -2.57
C SER A 80 0.08 -4.91 -2.79
N SER A 81 0.98 -5.71 -3.38
CA SER A 81 0.74 -7.14 -3.58
C SER A 81 0.59 -7.90 -2.26
N ILE A 82 1.44 -7.62 -1.27
CA ILE A 82 1.33 -8.24 0.07
C ILE A 82 -0.01 -7.87 0.70
N GLN A 83 -0.42 -6.61 0.65
CA GLN A 83 -1.70 -6.17 1.19
C GLN A 83 -2.88 -6.84 0.49
N ASP A 84 -2.81 -7.02 -0.83
CA ASP A 84 -3.83 -7.73 -1.61
C ASP A 84 -3.97 -9.19 -1.15
N GLU A 85 -2.85 -9.90 -0.97
CA GLU A 85 -2.86 -11.29 -0.47
C GLU A 85 -3.39 -11.39 0.96
N VAL A 86 -2.98 -10.49 1.86
CA VAL A 86 -3.50 -10.45 3.24
C VAL A 86 -5.01 -10.26 3.23
N ARG A 87 -5.53 -9.36 2.38
CA ARG A 87 -6.98 -9.14 2.25
C ARG A 87 -7.69 -10.41 1.81
N LYS A 88 -7.22 -11.08 0.75
CA LYS A 88 -7.80 -12.36 0.29
C LYS A 88 -7.87 -13.40 1.39
N ILE A 89 -6.83 -13.51 2.21
CA ILE A 89 -6.77 -14.48 3.32
C ILE A 89 -7.82 -14.18 4.39
N ILE A 90 -8.04 -12.90 4.72
CA ILE A 90 -8.96 -12.53 5.81
C ILE A 90 -10.40 -12.30 5.35
N THR A 91 -10.66 -12.09 4.06
CA THR A 91 -11.97 -11.69 3.50
C THR A 91 -13.12 -12.52 4.05
N SER A 92 -13.04 -13.84 3.94
CA SER A 92 -14.14 -14.72 4.37
C SER A 92 -14.41 -14.64 5.87
N ALA A 93 -13.35 -14.54 6.68
CA ALA A 93 -13.47 -14.44 8.13
C ALA A 93 -14.10 -13.11 8.57
N VAL A 94 -13.69 -11.99 7.96
CA VAL A 94 -14.23 -10.67 8.31
C VAL A 94 -15.66 -10.48 7.82
N GLU A 95 -15.98 -10.96 6.61
CA GLU A 95 -17.35 -10.93 6.08
C GLU A 95 -18.29 -11.81 6.90
N SER A 96 -17.84 -13.01 7.29
CA SER A 96 -18.62 -13.88 8.17
C SER A 96 -18.84 -13.26 9.55
N ALA A 97 -17.81 -12.66 10.14
CA ALA A 97 -17.93 -12.00 11.45
C ALA A 97 -18.92 -10.83 11.41
N ARG A 98 -18.83 -9.97 10.38
CA ARG A 98 -19.77 -8.87 10.17
C ARG A 98 -21.21 -9.39 10.00
N SER A 99 -21.42 -10.37 9.12
CA SER A 99 -22.75 -10.94 8.88
C SER A 99 -23.38 -11.56 10.14
N ILE A 100 -22.59 -12.20 11.00
CA ILE A 100 -23.08 -12.72 12.29
C ILE A 100 -23.51 -11.59 13.22
N ILE A 101 -22.72 -10.51 13.31
CA ILE A 101 -23.03 -9.37 14.16
C ILE A 101 -24.28 -8.65 13.65
N GLU A 102 -24.37 -8.40 12.34
CA GLU A 102 -25.54 -7.79 11.68
C GLU A 102 -26.80 -8.63 11.88
N GLY A 103 -26.72 -9.95 11.66
CA GLY A 103 -27.86 -10.84 11.87
C GLY A 103 -28.38 -10.81 13.32
N HIS A 104 -27.49 -10.74 14.31
CA HIS A 104 -27.91 -10.60 15.70
C HIS A 104 -28.49 -9.21 16.03
N LEU A 105 -27.98 -8.15 15.40
CA LEU A 105 -28.56 -6.80 15.52
C LEU A 105 -29.96 -6.75 14.93
N GLU A 106 -30.18 -7.38 13.77
CA GLU A 106 -31.49 -7.47 13.12
C GLU A 106 -32.48 -8.28 13.95
N MET A 107 -32.09 -9.47 14.42
CA MET A 107 -32.92 -10.31 15.31
C MET A 107 -33.35 -9.56 16.57
N TYR A 108 -32.45 -8.75 17.15
CA TYR A 108 -32.79 -7.95 18.32
C TYR A 108 -33.71 -6.79 17.97
N ALA A 109 -33.48 -6.12 16.83
CA ALA A 109 -34.33 -5.04 16.35
C ALA A 109 -35.78 -5.51 16.12
N GLU A 110 -35.99 -6.71 15.58
CA GLU A 110 -37.33 -7.29 15.36
C GLU A 110 -38.16 -7.39 16.65
N ILE A 111 -37.52 -7.69 17.78
CA ILE A 111 -38.18 -7.80 19.10
C ILE A 111 -38.15 -6.50 19.91
N ASN A 112 -37.46 -5.46 19.42
CA ASN A 112 -37.27 -4.18 20.10
C ASN A 112 -37.69 -2.98 19.23
N ASN A 113 -38.81 -3.09 18.52
CA ASN A 113 -39.41 -2.02 17.71
C ASN A 113 -38.47 -1.39 16.66
N GLY A 114 -37.54 -2.16 16.12
CA GLY A 114 -36.55 -1.69 15.16
C GLY A 114 -35.34 -1.00 15.79
N GLU A 115 -35.28 -0.85 17.12
CA GLU A 115 -34.15 -0.24 17.80
C GLU A 115 -33.09 -1.30 18.18
N SER A 116 -31.89 -1.16 17.62
CA SER A 116 -30.71 -1.89 18.08
C SER A 116 -29.48 -0.97 18.03
N PHE A 117 -28.59 -1.10 19.01
CA PHE A 117 -27.39 -0.27 19.13
C PHE A 117 -26.11 -1.10 19.11
N ALA A 118 -26.07 -2.20 19.86
CA ALA A 118 -24.92 -3.09 19.91
C ALA A 118 -25.33 -4.50 20.37
N VAL A 119 -24.51 -5.49 20.01
CA VAL A 119 -24.65 -6.86 20.52
C VAL A 119 -23.46 -7.20 21.42
N GLY A 120 -23.69 -7.99 22.45
CA GLY A 120 -22.67 -8.39 23.42
C GLY A 120 -22.38 -9.88 23.33
N ALA A 121 -21.11 -10.25 23.21
CA ALA A 121 -20.66 -11.64 23.31
C ALA A 121 -20.36 -12.02 24.77
N TYR A 122 -20.81 -13.23 25.14
CA TYR A 122 -20.55 -13.85 26.43
C TYR A 122 -20.19 -15.32 26.28
N SER A 123 -19.28 -15.80 27.13
CA SER A 123 -19.21 -17.23 27.41
C SER A 123 -20.23 -17.60 28.48
N ALA A 124 -20.78 -18.82 28.42
CA ALA A 124 -21.74 -19.31 29.40
C ALA A 124 -21.19 -19.25 30.85
N ALA A 125 -19.90 -19.49 31.03
CA ALA A 125 -19.23 -19.36 32.32
C ALA A 125 -19.15 -17.90 32.81
N ALA A 126 -18.85 -16.95 31.91
CA ALA A 126 -18.79 -15.54 32.25
C ALA A 126 -20.17 -14.97 32.65
N HIS A 127 -21.22 -15.40 31.96
CA HIS A 127 -22.60 -15.00 32.28
C HIS A 127 -23.02 -15.48 33.67
N ARG A 128 -22.74 -16.74 34.03
CA ARG A 128 -23.03 -17.28 35.37
C ARG A 128 -22.30 -16.56 36.50
N LEU A 129 -21.11 -16.03 36.22
CA LEU A 129 -20.30 -15.26 37.16
C LEU A 129 -20.68 -13.76 37.19
N GLY A 130 -21.73 -13.34 36.47
CA GLY A 130 -22.16 -11.94 36.42
C GLY A 130 -21.13 -10.99 35.80
N LYS A 131 -20.22 -11.50 34.95
CA LYS A 131 -19.28 -10.64 34.21
C LYS A 131 -20.03 -9.80 33.17
N LYS A 132 -19.39 -8.74 32.66
CA LYS A 132 -19.92 -7.88 31.59
C LYS A 132 -19.64 -8.44 30.20
N PRO A 133 -20.43 -8.08 29.15
CA PRO A 133 -20.24 -8.61 27.81
C PRO A 133 -19.02 -7.99 27.17
N VAL A 134 -18.45 -8.68 26.19
CA VAL A 134 -17.62 -7.99 25.19
C VAL A 134 -18.57 -7.38 24.19
N ILE A 135 -18.62 -6.05 24.13
CA ILE A 135 -19.44 -5.35 23.15
C ILE A 135 -18.84 -5.54 21.76
N LEU A 136 -19.67 -5.98 20.83
CA LEU A 136 -19.35 -6.14 19.42
C LEU A 136 -20.00 -5.00 18.65
N LEU A 137 -19.13 -4.26 17.97
CA LEU A 137 -19.41 -3.06 17.19
C LEU A 137 -19.07 -3.35 15.73
N LEU A 138 -19.62 -2.59 14.78
CA LEU A 138 -19.35 -2.76 13.34
C LEU A 138 -18.39 -1.72 12.76
N GLU A 139 -18.11 -0.66 13.53
CA GLU A 139 -17.29 0.48 13.12
C GLU A 139 -15.87 0.06 12.72
N TRP A 140 -15.34 -1.02 13.31
CA TRP A 140 -14.04 -1.58 12.90
C TRP A 140 -14.05 -2.04 11.45
N ASP A 141 -15.16 -2.63 11.02
CA ASP A 141 -15.31 -3.21 9.69
C ASP A 141 -15.75 -2.15 8.67
N ASP A 142 -16.41 -1.07 9.10
CA ASP A 142 -16.65 0.13 8.27
C ASP A 142 -15.33 0.79 7.86
N VAL A 143 -14.42 0.93 8.84
CA VAL A 143 -13.07 1.43 8.58
C VAL A 143 -12.35 0.52 7.59
N ARG A 144 -12.46 -0.81 7.71
CA ARG A 144 -11.87 -1.75 6.74
C ARG A 144 -12.44 -1.53 5.34
N ILE A 145 -13.76 -1.48 5.17
CA ILE A 145 -14.40 -1.27 3.87
C ILE A 145 -13.91 0.04 3.24
N GLY A 146 -13.94 1.14 4.00
CA GLY A 146 -13.47 2.44 3.50
C GLY A 146 -11.98 2.44 3.13
N LEU A 147 -11.15 1.66 3.82
CA LEU A 147 -9.74 1.47 3.45
C LEU A 147 -9.57 0.61 2.21
N LEU A 148 -10.44 -0.38 1.96
CA LEU A 148 -10.40 -1.21 0.76
C LEU A 148 -10.73 -0.39 -0.49
N GLU A 149 -11.75 0.45 -0.43
CA GLU A 149 -12.15 1.33 -1.53
C GLU A 149 -11.05 2.31 -1.91
N LYS A 150 -10.36 2.88 -0.92
CA LYS A 150 -9.27 3.85 -1.14
C LYS A 150 -7.97 3.21 -1.62
N ASN A 151 -7.69 1.98 -1.20
CA ASN A 151 -6.40 1.33 -1.41
C ASN A 151 -6.54 0.15 -2.36
N GLN A 152 -7.08 0.38 -3.55
CA GLN A 152 -7.12 -0.66 -4.58
C GLN A 152 -5.71 -1.14 -4.94
N SER A 153 -5.60 -2.43 -5.23
CA SER A 153 -4.31 -3.04 -5.57
C SER A 153 -3.71 -2.37 -6.81
N ILE A 154 -2.48 -1.88 -6.68
CA ILE A 154 -1.75 -1.24 -7.76
C ILE A 154 -0.71 -2.23 -8.30
N SER A 155 -1.07 -2.92 -9.37
CA SER A 155 -0.19 -3.92 -10.01
C SER A 155 0.70 -3.31 -11.09
N ASN A 156 1.83 -3.96 -11.40
CA ASN A 156 2.74 -3.59 -12.48
C ASN A 156 3.30 -2.16 -12.36
N MET A 157 3.54 -1.67 -11.15
CA MET A 157 4.03 -0.30 -10.91
C MET A 157 5.36 -0.01 -11.59
N GLU A 158 6.21 -1.03 -11.78
CA GLU A 158 7.46 -0.95 -12.53
C GLU A 158 7.26 -0.67 -14.03
N LYS A 159 6.08 -0.97 -14.58
CA LYS A 159 5.72 -0.73 -15.99
C LYS A 159 4.90 0.54 -16.18
N ARG A 160 4.34 1.10 -15.11
CA ARG A 160 3.53 2.32 -15.15
C ARG A 160 4.41 3.56 -15.14
N HIS A 161 4.04 4.56 -15.93
CA HIS A 161 4.64 5.89 -15.90
C HIS A 161 3.55 6.94 -16.13
N VAL A 162 3.81 8.17 -15.66
CA VAL A 162 2.92 9.31 -15.87
C VAL A 162 3.53 10.17 -16.98
N SER A 163 2.71 10.56 -17.93
CA SER A 163 3.08 11.43 -19.05
C SER A 163 2.01 12.50 -19.22
N SER A 164 2.42 13.68 -19.68
CA SER A 164 1.50 14.73 -20.14
C SER A 164 1.06 14.54 -21.60
N ALA A 165 1.61 13.53 -22.29
CA ALA A 165 1.16 13.18 -23.63
C ALA A 165 -0.29 12.68 -23.59
N LEU A 166 -1.10 13.11 -24.56
CA LEU A 166 -2.46 12.59 -24.72
C LEU A 166 -2.38 11.10 -25.04
N ALA A 167 -3.18 10.29 -24.34
CA ALA A 167 -3.34 8.89 -24.68
C ALA A 167 -3.92 8.81 -26.11
N GLN A 168 -3.25 8.06 -26.98
CA GLN A 168 -3.82 7.77 -28.29
C GLN A 168 -5.02 6.85 -28.06
N SER A 169 -6.21 7.35 -28.34
CA SER A 169 -7.42 6.54 -28.43
C SER A 169 -7.38 5.80 -29.77
N ASP A 170 -7.37 4.47 -29.70
CA ASP A 170 -7.56 3.58 -30.86
C ASP A 170 -8.94 3.77 -31.50
#